data_AF-A0A645AT38-F1
#
_entry.id   AF-A0A645AT38-F1
#
_cell.length_a   1.000
_cell.length_b   1.000
_cell.length_c   1.000
_cell.angle_alpha   90.00
_cell.angle_beta   90.00
_cell.angle_gamma   90.00
#
_symmetry.space_group_name_H-M   'P 1'
#
loop_
_entity.id
_entity.type
_entity.pdbx_description
1 polymer ?
#
loop_
_entity_poly.entity_id
_entity_poly.type
_entity_poly.pdbx_seq_one_letter_code
_entity_poly.pdbx_strand_id
1 'polypeptide(L)' 'MPEMDGLEALREIKKVNPAAAVVMISALGQEARMKEAIIYGAKGFIVKPFKEEMLISALSKL' A
#
# COMPACT_ATOMS: atom_id res chain seq x y z
N MET A 1 -12.19 -3.72 0.01
CA MET A 1 -12.68 -4.23 1.30
C MET A 1 -14.07 -3.65 1.48
N PRO A 2 -15.09 -4.46 1.81
CA PRO A 2 -16.49 -4.02 1.78
C PRO A 2 -16.83 -2.95 2.84
N GLU A 3 -16.08 -2.88 3.94
CA GLU A 3 -16.37 -1.97 5.05
C GLU A 3 -15.39 -0.78 5.19
N MET A 4 -14.16 -0.90 4.69
CA MET A 4 -13.11 0.11 4.84
C MET A 4 -12.25 0.18 3.59
N ASP A 5 -11.83 1.37 3.17
CA ASP A 5 -10.90 1.51 2.04
C ASP A 5 -9.44 1.24 2.47
N GLY A 6 -8.60 0.79 1.53
CA GLY A 6 -7.19 0.52 1.83
C GLY A 6 -6.42 1.76 2.33
N LEU A 7 -6.77 2.96 1.85
CA LEU A 7 -6.13 4.20 2.33
C LEU A 7 -6.54 4.54 3.76
N GLU A 8 -7.80 4.30 4.13
CA GLU A 8 -8.26 4.46 5.51
C GLU A 8 -7.50 3.50 6.42
N ALA A 9 -7.38 2.23 6.02
CA ALA A 9 -6.60 1.24 6.74
C ALA A 9 -5.15 1.68 6.95
N LEU A 10 -4.48 2.19 5.91
CA LEU A 10 -3.12 2.70 5.99
C LEU A 10 -3.01 3.82 7.04
N ARG A 11 -3.93 4.78 7.03
CA ARG A 11 -3.94 5.90 7.97
C ARG A 11 -4.12 5.42 9.41
N GLU A 12 -5.04 4.49 9.66
CA GLU A 12 -5.26 3.95 11.01
C GLU A 12 -4.05 3.13 11.49
N ILE A 13 -3.46 2.28 10.63
CA ILE A 13 -2.25 1.53 10.96
C ILE A 13 -1.11 2.48 11.36
N LYS A 14 -0.92 3.57 10.59
CA LYS A 14 0.14 4.55 10.85
C LYS A 14 -0.10 5.43 12.08
N LYS A 15 -1.36 5.67 12.46
CA LYS A 15 -1.69 6.33 13.73
C LYS A 15 -1.31 5.47 14.92
N VAL A 16 -1.59 4.17 14.86
CA VAL A 16 -1.26 3.21 15.93
C VAL A 16 0.23 2.94 16.00
N ASN A 17 0.87 2.74 14.84
CA ASN A 17 2.31 2.50 14.73
C ASN A 17 2.90 3.27 13.53
N PRO A 18 3.48 4.46 13.77
CA PRO A 18 4.12 5.24 12.71
C PRO A 18 5.25 4.51 11.97
N ALA A 19 5.93 3.58 12.65
CA ALA A 19 7.04 2.80 12.12
C ALA A 19 6.61 1.56 11.30
N ALA A 20 5.32 1.20 11.28
CA ALA A 20 4.83 0.04 10.54
C ALA A 20 5.18 0.13 9.05
N ALA A 21 5.77 -0.92 8.48
CA ALA A 21 5.99 -1.01 7.04
C ALA A 21 4.69 -1.47 6.36
N VAL A 22 4.15 -0.63 5.47
CA VAL A 22 2.90 -0.92 4.76
C VAL A 22 3.15 -0.89 3.26
N VAL A 23 2.74 -1.94 2.57
CA VAL A 23 2.72 -2.02 1.10
C VAL A 23 1.28 -2.07 0.63
N MET A 24 0.92 -1.15 -0.26
CA MET A 24 -0.42 -1.07 -0.83
C MET A 24 -0.53 -1.97 -2.06
N ILE A 25 -1.68 -2.63 -2.23
CA ILE A 25 -1.96 -3.45 -3.40
C ILE A 25 -3.28 -2.99 -4.02
N SER A 26 -3.25 -2.49 -5.27
CA SER A 26 -4.44 -1.91 -5.92
C SER A 26 -4.57 -2.30 -7.40
N ALA A 27 -5.72 -1.99 -8.03
CA ALA A 27 -5.96 -2.22 -9.46
C ALA A 27 -5.36 -1.11 -10.34
N LEU A 28 -5.15 -1.41 -11.64
CA LEU A 28 -4.75 -0.45 -12.67
C LEU A 28 -5.68 0.78 -12.71
N GLY A 29 -5.10 1.97 -12.96
CA GLY A 29 -5.84 3.23 -13.09
C GLY A 29 -6.01 4.04 -11.79
N GLN A 30 -5.34 3.66 -10.70
CA GLN A 30 -5.45 4.35 -9.40
C GLN A 30 -4.22 5.20 -9.05
N GLU A 31 -3.67 5.96 -10.01
CA GLU A 31 -2.48 6.80 -9.81
C GLU A 31 -2.65 7.86 -8.71
N ALA A 32 -3.84 8.47 -8.61
CA ALA A 32 -4.14 9.43 -7.55
C ALA A 32 -4.03 8.79 -6.16
N ARG A 33 -4.59 7.58 -6.00
CA ARG A 33 -4.52 6.82 -4.74
C ARG A 33 -3.11 6.33 -4.42
N MET A 34 -2.29 6.05 -5.44
CA MET A 34 -0.87 5.76 -5.24
C MET A 34 -0.14 6.96 -4.62
N LYS A 35 -0.37 8.17 -5.14
CA LYS A 35 0.23 9.39 -4.56
C LYS A 35 -0.22 9.61 -3.12
N GLU A 36 -1.51 9.43 -2.84
CA GLU A 36 -2.03 9.53 -1.48
C GLU A 36 -1.40 8.49 -0.54
N ALA A 37 -1.28 7.23 -0.97
CA ALA A 37 -0.63 6.19 -0.17
C ALA A 37 0.81 6.56 0.20
N ILE A 38 1.58 7.12 -0.73
CA ILE A 38 2.96 7.58 -0.48
C ILE A 38 2.96 8.72 0.55
N ILE A 39 2.06 9.70 0.41
CA ILE A 39 1.93 10.82 1.37
C ILE A 39 1.60 10.32 2.77
N TYR A 40 0.75 9.29 2.90
CA TYR A 40 0.41 8.68 4.18
C TYR A 40 1.43 7.65 4.68
N GLY A 41 2.59 7.53 4.02
CA GLY A 41 3.72 6.76 4.52
C GLY A 41 3.71 5.27 4.16
N ALA A 42 2.98 4.87 3.11
CA ALA A 42 3.18 3.56 2.48
C ALA A 42 4.62 3.46 1.96
N LYS A 43 5.28 2.34 2.24
CA LYS A 43 6.65 2.06 1.80
C LYS A 43 6.72 1.44 0.39
N GLY A 44 5.59 0.94 -0.12
CA GLY A 44 5.53 0.35 -1.45
C GLY A 44 4.12 0.31 -2.00
N PHE A 45 4.04 0.11 -3.31
CA PHE A 45 2.77 -0.01 -4.03
C PHE A 45 2.91 -1.09 -5.11
N ILE A 46 1.94 -1.99 -5.18
CA ILE A 46 1.87 -3.08 -6.16
C ILE A 46 0.54 -2.99 -6.90
N VAL A 47 0.60 -3.07 -8.22
CA VAL A 47 -0.58 -3.03 -9.08
C VAL A 47 -0.99 -4.46 -9.45
N LYS A 48 -2.30 -4.75 -9.42
CA LYS A 48 -2.89 -6.00 -9.90
C LYS A 48 -3.14 -5.95 -11.41
N PRO A 49 -2.98 -7.08 -12.13
CA PRO A 49 -2.43 -8.34 -11.64
C PRO A 49 -0.91 -8.24 -11.42
N PHE A 50 -0.39 -8.91 -10.39
CA PHE A 50 1.04 -8.99 -10.11
C PHE A 50 1.50 -10.44 -10.11
N LYS A 51 2.81 -10.64 -10.35
CA LYS A 51 3.46 -11.95 -10.18
C LYS A 51 4.12 -12.05 -8.81
N GLU A 52 4.38 -13.26 -8.35
CA GLU A 52 5.00 -13.54 -7.05
C GLU A 52 6.37 -12.85 -6.91
N GLU A 53 7.18 -12.82 -7.97
CA GLU A 53 8.51 -12.21 -7.92
C GLU A 53 8.43 -10.70 -7.67
N MET A 54 7.37 -10.04 -8.14
CA MET A 54 7.13 -8.62 -7.86
C MET A 54 6.81 -8.37 -6.39
N LEU A 55 6.04 -9.28 -5.77
CA LEU A 55 5.71 -9.20 -4.35
C LEU A 55 6.96 -9.40 -3.50
N ILE A 56 7.74 -10.46 -3.77
CA ILE A 56 8.98 -10.74 -3.05
C ILE A 56 9.96 -9.57 -3.18
N SER A 57 10.13 -9.01 -4.39
CA SER A 57 11.01 -7.86 -4.63
C SER A 57 10.54 -6.58 -3.92
N ALA A 58 9.24 -6.37 -3.78
CA ALA A 58 8.70 -5.22 -3.06
C ALA A 58 8.91 -5.36 -1.55
N LEU A 59 8.71 -6.56 -0.99
CA LEU A 59 8.87 -6.83 0.43
C LEU A 59 10.34 -6.81 0.88
N SER A 60 11.28 -7.25 0.03
CA SER A 60 12.72 -7.27 0.36
C SER A 60 13.36 -5.87 0.46
N LYS A 61 12.64 -4.81 0.03
CA LYS A 61 13.11 -3.41 0.02
C LYS A 61 12.57 -2.59 1.20
N LEU A 62 11.78 -3.19 2.09
CA LEU A 62 11.11 -2.52 3.23
C LEU A 62 12.03 -2.33 4.43
#